data_AF-A0A920V8F0-F1
#
_entry.id   AF-A0A920V8F0-F1
#
_cell.length_a   1.000
_cell.length_b   1.000
_cell.length_c   1.000
_cell.angle_alpha   90.00
_cell.angle_beta   90.00
_cell.angle_gamma   90.00
#
_symmetry.space_group_name_H-M   'P 1'
#
loop_
_entity.id
_entity.type
_entity.pdbx_description
1 polymer ?
#
loop_
_entity_poly.entity_id
_entity_poly.type
_entity_poly.pdbx_seq_one_letter_code
_entity_poly.pdbx_strand_id
1 'polypeptide(L)'
;MYGFMGLKKNENFFMEVKPITYRDDPWVVNSFAGVTKISPSILQTVGNFLNYKTFIPYLMDVYRPAESTGVLTASFKKRKVRTRDGGRKDSSRERFFAKVIIVVDEDVDVYDKGKSFNP
;
A
#
# COMPACT_ATOMS: atom_id res chain seq x y z
N MET A 1 8.41 5.12 1.32
CA MET A 1 9.00 6.24 2.07
C MET A 1 8.53 7.52 1.40
N TYR A 2 8.41 8.63 2.15
CA TYR A 2 7.77 9.84 1.63
C TYR A 2 8.69 10.73 0.79
N GLY A 3 9.91 10.28 0.47
CA GLY A 3 10.89 11.07 -0.29
C GLY A 3 11.54 12.23 0.48
N PHE A 4 11.21 12.41 1.76
CA PHE A 4 11.81 13.43 2.62
C PHE A 4 12.95 12.88 3.47
N MET A 5 13.92 13.74 3.75
CA MET A 5 14.97 13.45 4.73
C MET A 5 14.37 13.44 6.14
N GLY A 6 14.59 12.33 6.87
CA GLY A 6 14.20 12.25 8.27
C GLY A 6 15.01 13.22 9.13
N LEU A 7 14.39 13.73 10.20
CA LEU A 7 15.12 14.53 11.19
C LEU A 7 16.19 13.69 11.87
N LYS A 8 17.31 14.32 12.23
CA LYS A 8 18.31 13.71 13.10
C LYS A 8 17.64 13.37 14.43
N LYS A 9 17.83 12.14 14.90
CA LYS A 9 17.35 11.67 16.20
C LYS A 9 18.55 11.55 17.14
N ASN A 10 18.47 12.18 18.30
CA ASN A 10 19.57 12.14 19.29
C ASN A 10 19.57 10.82 20.07
N GLU A 11 18.43 10.13 20.09
CA GLU A 11 18.16 8.90 20.82
C GLU A 11 18.41 7.64 19.97
N ASN A 12 19.22 7.75 18.91
CA ASN A 12 19.56 6.59 18.10
C ASN A 12 20.42 5.61 18.91
N PHE A 13 20.03 4.34 18.89
CA PHE A 13 20.86 3.27 19.44
C PHE A 13 22.14 3.10 18.61
N PHE A 14 23.24 2.79 19.28
CA PHE A 14 24.51 2.46 18.65
C PHE A 14 24.77 0.96 18.77
N MET A 15 25.36 0.38 17.75
CA MET A 15 25.78 -1.02 17.74
C MET A 15 27.31 -1.07 17.66
N GLU A 16 27.93 -1.73 18.63
CA GLU A 16 29.34 -2.11 18.56
C GLU A 16 29.46 -3.41 17.75
N VAL A 17 30.09 -3.34 16.58
CA VAL A 17 30.31 -4.52 15.73
C VAL A 17 31.60 -5.23 16.19
N LYS A 18 31.48 -6.49 16.60
CA LYS A 18 32.61 -7.26 17.17
C LYS A 18 33.35 -8.10 16.11
N PRO A 19 32.70 -9.09 15.45
CA PRO A 19 33.24 -9.65 14.21
C PRO A 19 32.33 -9.41 13.00
N ILE A 20 32.96 -9.38 11.82
CA ILE A 20 32.29 -9.41 10.51
C ILE A 20 32.69 -10.71 9.82
N THR A 21 31.73 -11.45 9.28
CA THR A 21 31.97 -12.67 8.49
C THR A 21 31.50 -12.48 7.05
N TYR A 22 32.21 -13.04 6.08
CA TYR A 22 31.92 -12.88 4.65
C TYR A 22 32.44 -14.09 3.83
N ARG A 23 31.99 -14.21 2.58
CA ARG A 23 32.48 -15.20 1.60
C ARG A 23 33.70 -14.66 0.86
N ASP A 24 34.51 -15.53 0.26
CA ASP A 24 35.53 -15.10 -0.71
C ASP A 24 34.87 -14.32 -1.87
N ASP A 25 35.43 -13.16 -2.20
CA ASP A 25 34.88 -12.18 -3.16
C ASP A 25 33.40 -11.81 -2.90
N PRO A 26 33.08 -11.15 -1.77
CA PRO A 26 31.69 -10.94 -1.38
C PRO A 26 31.01 -9.84 -2.18
N TRP A 27 29.75 -10.06 -2.52
CA TRP A 27 28.88 -8.98 -3.03
C TRP A 27 28.29 -8.19 -1.87
N VAL A 28 28.41 -6.86 -1.91
CA VAL A 28 27.76 -5.95 -0.97
C VAL A 28 26.44 -5.47 -1.57
N VAL A 29 25.34 -6.00 -1.04
CA VAL A 29 23.98 -5.61 -1.46
C VAL A 29 23.51 -4.43 -0.61
N ASN A 30 23.04 -3.37 -1.28
CA ASN A 30 22.47 -2.20 -0.61
C ASN A 30 21.11 -1.85 -1.25
N SER A 31 20.17 -1.38 -0.42
CA SER A 31 18.88 -0.83 -0.85
C SER A 31 18.72 0.55 -0.24
N PHE A 32 18.70 1.57 -1.09
CA PHE A 32 18.55 2.96 -0.66
C PHE A 32 17.10 3.37 -0.71
N ALA A 33 16.66 4.06 0.34
CA ALA A 33 15.33 4.61 0.39
C ALA A 33 15.26 5.95 -0.37
N GLY A 34 14.86 5.89 -1.64
CA GLY A 34 14.64 7.07 -2.48
C GLY A 34 13.19 7.56 -2.48
N VAL A 35 12.79 8.15 -3.61
CA VAL A 35 11.42 8.63 -3.89
C VAL A 35 10.43 7.47 -4.05
N THR A 36 10.91 6.28 -4.45
CA THR A 36 10.09 5.08 -4.65
C THR A 36 10.33 4.01 -3.58
N LYS A 37 9.51 2.95 -3.58
CA LYS A 37 9.47 1.92 -2.52
C LYS A 37 10.82 1.20 -2.36
N ILE A 38 11.24 1.04 -1.11
CA ILE A 38 12.51 0.46 -0.64
C ILE A 38 12.47 -1.06 -0.54
N SER A 39 11.25 -1.63 -0.52
CA SER A 39 10.99 -3.04 -0.30
C SER A 39 10.14 -3.61 -1.45
N PRO A 40 10.24 -4.94 -1.71
CA PRO A 40 9.35 -5.63 -2.64
C PRO A 40 7.91 -5.51 -2.13
N SER A 41 7.17 -4.52 -2.65
CA SER A 41 5.86 -4.18 -2.08
C SER A 41 4.78 -5.20 -2.38
N ILE A 42 5.04 -6.13 -3.28
CA ILE A 42 4.07 -7.13 -3.73
C ILE A 42 3.62 -8.05 -2.57
N LEU A 43 4.55 -8.48 -1.71
CA LEU A 43 4.20 -9.34 -0.56
C LEU A 43 3.29 -8.60 0.42
N GLN A 44 3.60 -7.33 0.71
CA GLN A 44 2.77 -6.49 1.57
C GLN A 44 1.40 -6.21 0.93
N THR A 45 1.34 -5.93 -0.38
CA THR A 45 0.08 -5.69 -1.09
C THR A 45 -0.82 -6.92 -1.03
N VAL A 46 -0.28 -8.10 -1.37
CA VAL A 46 -1.04 -9.37 -1.35
C VAL A 46 -1.50 -9.71 0.07
N GLY A 47 -0.61 -9.63 1.06
CA GLY A 47 -0.97 -9.89 2.46
C GLY A 47 -2.07 -8.94 2.98
N ASN A 48 -1.98 -7.66 2.65
CA ASN A 48 -3.01 -6.68 3.01
C ASN A 48 -4.34 -6.98 2.31
N PHE A 49 -4.32 -7.28 1.01
CA PHE A 49 -5.52 -7.63 0.26
C PHE A 49 -6.25 -8.83 0.86
N LEU A 50 -5.51 -9.92 1.14
CA LEU A 50 -6.06 -11.12 1.77
C LEU A 50 -6.69 -10.78 3.12
N ASN A 51 -6.00 -10.01 3.95
CA ASN A 51 -6.55 -9.55 5.24
C ASN A 51 -7.82 -8.73 5.05
N TYR A 52 -7.83 -7.76 4.14
CA TYR A 52 -9.00 -6.92 3.86
C TYR A 52 -10.19 -7.73 3.37
N LYS A 53 -9.94 -8.75 2.54
CA LYS A 53 -11.00 -9.62 1.99
C LYS A 53 -11.71 -10.45 3.07
N THR A 54 -11.07 -10.73 4.21
CA THR A 54 -11.72 -11.42 5.34
C THR A 54 -12.90 -10.64 5.92
N PHE A 55 -12.86 -9.31 5.87
CA PHE A 55 -13.91 -8.44 6.44
C PHE A 55 -14.61 -7.54 5.41
N ILE A 56 -14.13 -7.52 4.15
CA ILE A 56 -14.81 -6.88 3.01
C ILE A 56 -14.94 -7.89 1.86
N PRO A 57 -15.94 -8.79 1.89
CA PRO A 57 -16.01 -9.92 0.96
C PRO A 57 -16.18 -9.54 -0.51
N TYR A 58 -16.75 -8.36 -0.77
CA TYR A 58 -17.01 -7.85 -2.13
C TYR A 58 -15.86 -6.97 -2.67
N LEU A 59 -14.73 -6.91 -1.94
CA LEU A 59 -13.48 -6.31 -2.41
C LEU A 59 -12.86 -7.17 -3.51
N MET A 60 -12.66 -6.57 -4.67
CA MET A 60 -12.09 -7.23 -5.84
C MET A 60 -10.57 -7.10 -5.87
N ASP A 61 -10.06 -5.89 -5.64
CA ASP A 61 -8.62 -5.62 -5.63
C ASP A 61 -8.27 -4.34 -4.85
N VAL A 62 -7.02 -4.19 -4.46
CA VAL A 62 -6.45 -2.98 -3.85
C VAL A 62 -5.09 -2.63 -4.43
N TYR A 63 -4.92 -1.36 -4.79
CA TYR A 63 -3.65 -0.84 -5.25
C TYR A 63 -3.17 0.32 -4.37
N ARG A 64 -1.86 0.30 -4.09
CA ARG A 64 -1.13 1.36 -3.40
C ARG A 64 -0.04 1.92 -4.32
N PRO A 65 -0.31 3.04 -5.01
CA PRO A 65 0.66 3.69 -5.87
C PRO A 65 1.98 3.95 -5.15
N ALA A 66 3.10 3.67 -5.81
CA ALA A 66 4.42 3.91 -5.23
C ALA A 66 4.72 5.41 -5.09
N GLU A 67 4.11 6.24 -5.93
CA GLU A 67 4.35 7.68 -6.03
C GLU A 67 3.51 8.48 -5.02
N SER A 68 2.49 7.87 -4.42
CA SER A 68 1.52 8.56 -3.56
C SER A 68 1.29 7.78 -2.28
N THR A 69 2.25 7.91 -1.35
CA THR A 69 2.15 7.22 -0.06
C THR A 69 0.93 7.72 0.72
N GLY A 70 0.09 6.78 1.16
CA GLY A 70 -1.14 7.07 1.91
C GLY A 70 -2.40 7.12 1.05
N VAL A 71 -2.28 7.02 -0.27
CA VAL A 71 -3.40 6.81 -1.18
C VAL A 71 -3.60 5.31 -1.41
N LEU A 72 -4.85 4.87 -1.44
CA LEU A 72 -5.23 3.50 -1.78
C LEU A 72 -6.43 3.55 -2.74
N THR A 73 -6.34 2.79 -3.83
CA THR A 73 -7.47 2.55 -4.72
C THR A 73 -8.02 1.16 -4.43
N ALA A 74 -9.33 1.03 -4.27
CA ALA A 74 -10.01 -0.23 -4.02
C ALA A 74 -11.14 -0.42 -5.02
N SER A 75 -11.16 -1.57 -5.68
CA SER A 75 -12.22 -1.97 -6.60
C SER A 75 -13.22 -2.89 -5.89
N PHE A 76 -14.51 -2.68 -6.14
CA PHE A 76 -15.59 -3.44 -5.51
C PHE A 76 -16.59 -3.98 -6.52
N LYS A 77 -17.10 -5.17 -6.23
CA LYS A 77 -18.20 -5.75 -6.96
C LYS A 77 -19.52 -5.09 -6.55
N LYS A 78 -20.14 -4.34 -7.46
CA LYS A 78 -21.46 -3.72 -7.26
C LYS A 78 -22.52 -4.81 -7.02
N ARG A 79 -23.27 -4.72 -5.92
CA ARG A 79 -24.51 -5.50 -5.74
C ARG A 79 -25.67 -4.72 -6.36
N LYS A 80 -26.47 -5.36 -7.23
CA LYS A 80 -27.80 -4.89 -7.60
C LYS A 80 -28.72 -4.97 -6.37
N VAL A 81 -28.71 -3.96 -5.51
CA VAL A 81 -29.80 -3.76 -4.55
C VAL A 81 -30.25 -2.31 -4.68
N ARG A 82 -31.45 -2.16 -5.24
CA ARG A 82 -32.24 -0.92 -5.22
C ARG A 82 -32.47 -0.55 -3.75
N THR A 83 -31.67 0.37 -3.22
CA THR A 83 -32.11 1.15 -2.06
C THR A 83 -31.93 2.61 -2.41
N ARG A 84 -33.05 3.32 -2.31
CA ARG A 84 -33.28 4.71 -2.74
C ARG A 84 -32.58 5.73 -1.82
N ASP A 85 -31.80 5.25 -0.86
CA ASP A 85 -31.03 6.03 0.09
C ASP A 85 -29.55 5.83 -0.17
N GLY A 86 -28.87 6.90 -0.58
CA GLY A 86 -27.50 6.91 -1.09
C GLY A 86 -26.53 6.06 -0.28
N GLY A 87 -26.11 4.94 -0.89
CA GLY A 87 -25.14 3.97 -0.37
C GLY A 87 -23.74 4.55 -0.18
N ARG A 88 -23.57 5.46 0.80
CA ARG A 88 -22.29 6.11 1.12
C ARG A 88 -21.68 5.72 2.45
N LYS A 89 -22.35 4.90 3.27
CA LYS A 89 -21.79 4.42 4.54
C LYS A 89 -21.81 2.90 4.61
N ASP A 90 -20.98 2.27 3.79
CA ASP A 90 -20.49 0.96 4.17
C ASP A 90 -19.35 1.19 5.18
N SER A 91 -19.60 0.81 6.43
CA SER A 91 -18.71 0.98 7.59
C SER A 91 -17.38 0.23 7.47
N SER A 92 -17.19 -0.52 6.39
CA SER A 92 -15.94 -1.19 6.05
C SER A 92 -14.81 -0.26 5.57
N ARG A 93 -15.12 0.97 5.12
CA ARG A 93 -14.12 1.90 4.55
C ARG A 93 -13.05 2.36 5.56
N GLU A 94 -13.40 2.44 6.83
CA GLU A 94 -12.49 2.85 7.92
C GLU A 94 -11.40 1.80 8.21
N ARG A 95 -11.51 0.61 7.62
CA ARG A 95 -10.60 -0.52 7.90
C ARG A 95 -9.36 -0.54 7.00
N PHE A 96 -9.30 0.31 5.99
CA PHE A 96 -8.10 0.47 5.18
C PHE A 96 -7.09 1.37 5.89
N PHE A 97 -5.83 0.95 5.92
CA PHE A 97 -4.73 1.76 6.46
C PHE A 97 -4.28 2.84 5.45
N ALA A 98 -5.17 3.77 5.09
CA ALA A 98 -4.91 4.80 4.10
C ALA A 98 -5.46 6.16 4.56
N LYS A 99 -4.82 7.24 4.12
CA LYS A 99 -5.31 8.61 4.36
C LYS A 99 -6.40 8.99 3.35
N VAL A 100 -6.26 8.54 2.11
CA VAL A 100 -7.21 8.76 1.02
C VAL A 100 -7.54 7.41 0.41
N ILE A 101 -8.84 7.14 0.25
CA ILE A 101 -9.35 5.90 -0.35
C ILE A 101 -10.17 6.28 -1.57
N ILE A 102 -9.72 5.82 -2.74
CA ILE A 102 -10.43 5.95 -4.01
C ILE A 102 -11.20 4.65 -4.22
N VAL A 103 -12.50 4.75 -4.40
CA VAL A 103 -13.39 3.60 -4.58
C VAL A 103 -13.82 3.57 -6.03
N VAL A 104 -13.54 2.47 -6.71
CA VAL A 104 -13.91 2.24 -8.10
C VAL A 104 -14.71 0.94 -8.23
N ASP A 105 -15.37 0.79 -9.36
CA ASP A 105 -16.14 -0.41 -9.68
C ASP A 105 -15.26 -1.55 -10.18
N GLU A 106 -15.86 -2.74 -10.36
CA GLU A 106 -15.18 -3.96 -10.78
C GLU A 106 -14.63 -3.93 -12.21
N ASP A 107 -15.09 -3.00 -13.03
CA ASP A 107 -14.66 -2.80 -14.42
C ASP A 107 -13.47 -1.83 -14.56
N VAL A 108 -13.01 -1.23 -13.46
CA VAL A 108 -11.83 -0.36 -13.43
C VAL A 108 -10.61 -1.15 -12.96
N ASP A 109 -9.58 -1.18 -13.81
CA ASP A 109 -8.26 -1.68 -13.41
C ASP A 109 -7.59 -0.69 -12.45
N VAL A 110 -7.42 -1.12 -11.20
CA VAL A 110 -6.82 -0.30 -10.13
C VAL A 110 -5.33 -0.01 -10.34
N TYR A 111 -4.65 -0.76 -11.21
CA TYR A 111 -3.24 -0.52 -11.55
C TYR A 111 -3.08 0.47 -12.72
N ASP A 112 -4.14 0.67 -13.51
CA ASP A 112 -4.18 1.67 -14.58
C ASP A 112 -4.47 3.06 -13.98
N LYS A 113 -3.41 3.87 -13.92
CA LYS A 113 -3.47 5.24 -13.39
C LYS A 113 -4.35 6.17 -14.23
N GLY A 114 -4.43 5.95 -15.55
CA GLY A 114 -5.23 6.78 -16.44
C GLY A 114 -6.72 6.65 -16.12
N LYS A 115 -7.16 5.43 -15.83
CA LYS A 115 -8.57 5.13 -15.49
C LYS A 115 -8.91 5.36 -14.02
N SER A 116 -7.94 5.21 -13.12
CA SER A 116 -8.17 5.33 -11.67
C SER A 116 -8.14 6.78 -11.16
N PHE A 117 -7.44 7.70 -11.82
CA PHE A 117 -7.26 9.09 -11.38
C PHE A 117 -7.85 10.15 -12.32
N ASN A 118 -8.35 9.76 -13.49
CA ASN A 118 -8.95 10.66 -14.46
C ASN A 118 -10.28 10.05 -14.95
N PRO A 119 -11.36 10.16 -14.16
CA PRO A 119 -12.65 9.53 -14.45
C PRO A 119 -13.35 10.14 -15.67
#